data_AF-A0AAU9E1V2-F1
#
_entry.id   AF-A0AAU9E1V2-F1
#
_cell.length_a   1.000
_cell.length_b   1.000
_cell.length_c   1.000
_cell.angle_alpha   90.00
_cell.angle_beta   90.00
_cell.angle_gamma   90.00
#
_symmetry.space_group_name_H-M   'P 1'
#
loop_
_entity.id
_entity.type
_entity.pdbx_description
1 polymer ?
#
loop_
_entity_poly.entity_id
_entity_poly.type
_entity_poly.pdbx_seq_one_letter_code
_entity_poly.pdbx_strand_id
1 'polypeptide(L)'
;MNTISIKENKDKLIGLVFSGIIGTCFSVFSLIMGVVGKNILLIIIGIIATLFLGICATYIIRRSIKTISSEPAVELIRISDEGIFDLSSMISTGLISWSEVKSIRIVRCFTQKFIGIEVNNVEKYLMRISSTKRMVAKLNMMMKFPPINISVNTFDVNIEELANTMKDRLLKYNDKSIL
;
A
#
# COMPACT_ATOMS: atom_id res chain seq x y z
N MET A 1 -3.66 24.09 -13.40
CA MET A 1 -3.99 23.16 -12.31
C MET A 1 -4.37 21.82 -12.91
N ASN A 2 -3.40 20.93 -13.16
CA ASN A 2 -3.68 19.59 -13.65
C ASN A 2 -3.46 18.61 -12.51
N THR A 3 -4.54 18.05 -11.95
CA THR A 3 -4.48 16.93 -11.03
C THR A 3 -4.49 15.62 -11.82
N ILE A 4 -3.66 14.66 -11.42
CA ILE A 4 -3.66 13.32 -12.00
C ILE A 4 -4.23 12.38 -10.95
N SER A 5 -5.33 11.70 -11.29
CA SER A 5 -6.01 10.77 -10.41
C SER A 5 -5.82 9.34 -10.92
N ILE A 6 -5.23 8.49 -10.09
CA ILE A 6 -5.04 7.07 -10.39
C ILE A 6 -6.16 6.28 -9.72
N LYS A 7 -6.87 5.51 -10.53
CA LYS A 7 -8.04 4.72 -10.14
C LYS A 7 -7.67 3.27 -9.87
N GLU A 8 -8.55 2.61 -9.14
CA GLU A 8 -8.49 1.17 -8.92
C GLU A 8 -8.94 0.37 -10.15
N ASN A 9 -8.15 -0.63 -10.54
CA ASN A 9 -8.48 -1.60 -11.57
C ASN A 9 -9.33 -2.74 -10.95
N LYS A 10 -10.56 -2.90 -11.43
CA LYS A 10 -11.54 -3.84 -10.88
C LYS A 10 -11.10 -5.30 -11.00
N ASP A 11 -10.51 -5.68 -12.13
CA ASP A 11 -10.11 -7.07 -12.39
C ASP A 11 -8.97 -7.51 -11.48
N LYS A 12 -7.96 -6.65 -11.30
CA LYS A 12 -6.86 -6.90 -10.37
C LYS A 12 -7.36 -6.99 -8.92
N LEU A 13 -8.35 -6.17 -8.56
CA LEU A 13 -8.96 -6.20 -7.23
C LEU A 13 -9.77 -7.49 -7.00
N ILE A 14 -10.52 -7.96 -7.99
CA ILE A 14 -11.26 -9.24 -7.92
C ILE A 14 -10.27 -10.41 -7.75
N GLY A 15 -9.17 -10.42 -8.50
CA GLY A 15 -8.11 -11.41 -8.32
C GLY A 15 -7.54 -11.41 -6.90
N LEU A 16 -7.37 -10.22 -6.31
CA LEU A 16 -6.92 -10.08 -4.92
C LEU A 16 -7.95 -10.63 -3.92
N VAL A 17 -9.25 -10.42 -4.13
CA VAL A 17 -10.32 -11.01 -3.31
C VAL A 17 -10.24 -12.53 -3.33
N PHE A 18 -10.13 -13.15 -4.51
CA PHE A 18 -10.00 -14.59 -4.64
C PHE A 18 -8.79 -15.13 -3.88
N SER A 19 -7.63 -14.47 -4.00
CA SER A 19 -6.43 -14.88 -3.27
C SER A 19 -6.61 -14.82 -1.74
N GLY A 20 -7.32 -13.79 -1.25
CA GLY A 20 -7.63 -13.64 0.18
C GLY A 20 -8.56 -14.73 0.72
N ILE A 21 -9.58 -15.10 -0.06
CA ILE A 21 -10.51 -16.19 0.29
C ILE A 21 -9.74 -17.52 0.37
N ILE A 22 -8.95 -17.84 -0.66
CA ILE A 22 -8.15 -19.08 -0.71
C ILE A 22 -7.19 -19.14 0.49
N GLY A 23 -6.48 -18.04 0.78
CA GLY A 23 -5.56 -17.98 1.92
C GLY A 23 -6.26 -18.18 3.26
N THR A 24 -7.46 -17.61 3.44
CA THR A 24 -8.26 -17.77 4.67
C THR A 24 -8.78 -19.20 4.81
N CYS A 25 -9.26 -19.82 3.72
CA CYS A 25 -9.65 -21.23 3.74
C CYS A 25 -8.47 -22.14 4.12
N PHE A 26 -7.29 -21.89 3.55
CA PHE A 26 -6.07 -22.63 3.86
C PHE A 26 -5.66 -22.47 5.34
N SER A 27 -5.75 -21.26 5.91
CA SER A 27 -5.40 -21.04 7.32
C SER A 27 -6.38 -21.74 8.27
N VAL A 28 -7.67 -21.73 7.97
CA VAL A 28 -8.70 -22.45 8.74
C VAL A 28 -8.47 -23.96 8.63
N PHE A 29 -8.17 -24.47 7.45
CA PHE A 29 -7.82 -25.88 7.26
C PHE A 29 -6.60 -26.27 8.10
N SER A 30 -5.52 -25.48 8.08
CA SER A 30 -4.33 -25.72 8.89
C SER A 30 -4.65 -25.74 10.40
N LEU A 31 -5.56 -24.85 10.85
CA LEU A 31 -6.01 -24.83 12.24
C LEU A 31 -6.77 -26.12 12.60
N ILE A 32 -7.71 -26.56 11.76
CA ILE A 32 -8.46 -27.80 11.96
C ILE A 32 -7.51 -29.00 12.04
N MET A 33 -6.55 -29.09 11.12
CA MET A 33 -5.54 -30.16 11.13
C MET A 33 -4.69 -30.13 12.40
N GLY A 34 -4.35 -28.95 12.90
CA GLY A 34 -3.67 -28.78 14.20
C GLY A 34 -4.50 -29.32 15.37
N VAL A 35 -5.81 -29.03 15.41
CA VAL A 35 -6.72 -29.51 16.46
C VAL A 35 -6.89 -31.02 16.40
N VAL A 36 -7.17 -31.58 15.22
CA VAL A 36 -7.35 -33.04 15.02
C VAL A 36 -6.07 -33.79 15.39
N GLY A 37 -4.91 -33.28 14.97
CA GLY A 37 -3.61 -33.86 15.27
C GLY A 37 -3.07 -33.54 16.67
N LYS A 38 -3.81 -32.79 17.50
CA LYS A 38 -3.38 -32.28 18.81
C LYS A 38 -2.00 -31.58 18.79
N ASN A 39 -1.67 -30.93 17.67
CA ASN A 39 -0.39 -30.26 17.47
C ASN A 39 -0.51 -28.77 17.85
N ILE A 40 -0.02 -28.42 19.04
CA ILE A 40 -0.15 -27.07 19.62
C ILE A 40 0.49 -25.98 18.74
N LEU A 41 1.61 -26.28 18.07
CA LEU A 41 2.28 -25.31 17.19
C LEU A 41 1.42 -24.97 15.98
N LEU A 42 0.81 -25.99 15.34
CA LEU A 42 -0.11 -25.78 14.22
C LEU A 42 -1.37 -25.02 14.64
N ILE A 43 -1.87 -25.25 15.86
CA ILE A 43 -3.01 -24.51 16.41
C ILE A 43 -2.65 -23.03 16.56
N ILE A 44 -1.52 -22.70 17.17
CA ILE A 44 -1.09 -21.31 17.39
C ILE A 44 -0.91 -20.59 16.04
N ILE A 45 -0.19 -21.22 15.10
CA ILE A 45 0.03 -20.67 13.76
C ILE A 45 -1.31 -20.48 13.03
N GLY A 46 -2.20 -21.47 13.09
CA GLY A 46 -3.51 -21.42 12.45
C GLY A 46 -4.41 -20.31 13.00
N ILE A 47 -4.40 -20.08 14.32
CA ILE A 47 -5.13 -18.97 14.96
C ILE A 47 -4.58 -17.62 14.46
N ILE A 48 -3.27 -17.42 14.54
CA ILE A 48 -2.63 -16.15 14.12
C ILE A 48 -2.89 -15.88 12.64
N ALA A 49 -2.69 -16.90 11.79
CA ALA A 49 -2.90 -16.78 10.35
C ALA A 49 -4.36 -16.48 10.02
N THR A 50 -5.31 -17.16 10.66
CA THR A 50 -6.75 -16.96 10.40
C THR A 50 -7.22 -15.58 10.84
N LEU A 51 -6.77 -15.10 12.01
CA LEU A 51 -7.11 -13.74 12.46
C LEU A 51 -6.53 -12.68 11.52
N PHE A 52 -5.25 -12.80 11.16
CA PHE A 52 -4.58 -11.86 10.27
C PHE A 52 -5.22 -11.85 8.86
N LEU A 53 -5.34 -13.03 8.24
CA LEU A 53 -5.89 -13.17 6.89
C LEU A 53 -7.37 -12.81 6.85
N GLY A 54 -8.15 -13.14 7.89
CA GLY A 54 -9.56 -12.75 8.00
C GLY A 54 -9.73 -11.22 8.02
N ILE A 55 -8.91 -10.50 8.79
CA ILE A 55 -8.92 -9.02 8.79
C ILE A 55 -8.56 -8.46 7.41
N CYS A 56 -7.52 -9.00 6.77
CA CYS A 56 -7.13 -8.57 5.43
C CYS A 56 -8.23 -8.86 4.39
N ALA A 57 -8.81 -10.06 4.39
CA ALA A 57 -9.86 -10.47 3.47
C ALA A 57 -11.11 -9.60 3.61
N THR A 58 -11.55 -9.34 4.84
CA THR A 58 -12.72 -8.47 5.08
C THR A 58 -12.48 -7.03 4.60
N TYR A 59 -11.28 -6.48 4.79
CA TYR A 59 -10.91 -5.18 4.23
C TYR A 59 -10.96 -5.17 2.70
N ILE A 60 -10.34 -6.17 2.05
CA ILE A 60 -10.29 -6.27 0.59
C ILE A 60 -11.70 -6.45 0.00
N ILE A 61 -12.55 -7.28 0.61
CA ILE A 61 -13.94 -7.50 0.19
C ILE A 61 -14.77 -6.22 0.33
N ARG A 62 -14.66 -5.50 1.46
CA ARG A 62 -15.37 -4.22 1.63
C ARG A 62 -14.94 -3.20 0.59
N ARG A 63 -13.63 -3.13 0.32
CA ARG A 63 -13.07 -2.28 -0.73
C ARG A 63 -13.57 -2.68 -2.11
N SER A 64 -13.62 -3.97 -2.44
CA SER A 64 -14.10 -4.45 -3.74
C SER A 64 -15.57 -4.14 -3.97
N ILE A 65 -16.42 -4.35 -2.96
CA ILE A 65 -17.84 -3.96 -3.02
C ILE A 65 -17.96 -2.46 -3.28
N LYS A 66 -17.23 -1.63 -2.51
CA LYS A 66 -17.24 -0.19 -2.71
C LYS A 66 -16.80 0.19 -4.13
N THR A 67 -15.72 -0.38 -4.64
CA THR A 67 -15.18 -0.06 -5.98
C THR A 67 -16.09 -0.53 -7.11
N ILE A 68 -16.82 -1.63 -6.94
CA ILE A 68 -17.78 -2.13 -7.93
C ILE A 68 -19.06 -1.29 -7.92
N SER A 69 -19.54 -0.89 -6.73
CA SER A 69 -20.80 -0.17 -6.56
C SER A 69 -20.70 1.36 -6.66
N SER A 70 -19.50 1.94 -6.65
CA SER A 70 -19.32 3.41 -6.71
C SER A 70 -19.10 3.90 -8.13
N GLU A 71 -19.87 4.91 -8.53
CA GLU A 71 -19.54 5.84 -9.61
C GLU A 71 -19.36 7.25 -9.01
N PRO A 72 -18.21 7.93 -9.19
CA PRO A 72 -17.03 7.53 -9.96
C PRO A 72 -16.14 6.50 -9.24
N ALA A 73 -15.24 5.86 -9.99
CA ALA A 73 -14.30 4.86 -9.49
C ALA A 73 -13.44 5.39 -8.32
N VAL A 74 -13.11 4.49 -7.38
CA VAL A 74 -12.33 4.81 -6.18
C VAL A 74 -10.93 5.29 -6.56
N GLU A 75 -10.59 6.50 -6.12
CA GLU A 75 -9.27 7.12 -6.29
C GLU A 75 -8.27 6.53 -5.29
N LEU A 76 -7.15 6.04 -5.80
CA LEU A 76 -6.08 5.44 -4.99
C LEU A 76 -4.91 6.39 -4.77
N ILE A 77 -4.59 7.19 -5.79
CA ILE A 77 -3.60 8.25 -5.70
C ILE A 77 -4.11 9.50 -6.38
N ARG A 78 -3.90 10.64 -5.73
CA ARG A 78 -4.02 11.96 -6.35
C ARG A 78 -2.66 12.64 -6.40
N ILE A 79 -2.22 13.05 -7.58
CA ILE A 79 -1.02 13.86 -7.76
C ILE A 79 -1.46 15.28 -8.08
N SER A 80 -1.13 16.23 -7.21
CA SER A 80 -1.48 17.65 -7.34
C SER A 80 -0.24 18.54 -7.25
N ASP A 81 -0.43 19.85 -7.30
CA ASP A 81 0.64 20.82 -7.11
C ASP A 81 1.12 20.88 -5.63
N GLU A 82 0.34 20.37 -4.68
CA GLU A 82 0.72 20.28 -3.26
C GLU A 82 1.62 19.06 -2.96
N GLY A 83 1.40 17.95 -3.67
CA GLY A 83 2.08 16.69 -3.40
C GLY A 83 1.38 15.46 -3.96
N ILE A 84 1.71 14.33 -3.35
CA ILE A 84 1.11 13.02 -3.61
C ILE A 84 0.15 12.69 -2.47
N PHE A 85 -1.12 12.51 -2.77
CA PHE A 85 -2.14 12.02 -1.84
C PHE A 85 -2.29 10.52 -2.01
N ASP A 86 -1.81 9.74 -1.05
CA ASP A 86 -1.92 8.29 -1.02
C ASP A 86 -3.17 7.86 -0.24
N LEU A 87 -4.07 7.15 -0.91
CA LEU A 87 -5.27 6.51 -0.38
C LEU A 87 -5.30 5.00 -0.72
N SER A 88 -4.18 4.47 -1.19
CA SER A 88 -4.09 3.16 -1.86
C SER A 88 -4.24 1.95 -0.93
N SER A 89 -4.16 2.13 0.39
CA SER A 89 -4.15 1.05 1.36
C SER A 89 -4.59 1.47 2.76
N MET A 90 -4.74 0.49 3.64
CA MET A 90 -5.08 0.70 5.07
C MET A 90 -3.97 1.42 5.85
N ILE A 91 -2.72 1.36 5.35
CA ILE A 91 -1.54 2.01 5.94
C ILE A 91 -1.10 3.20 5.06
N SER A 92 -2.00 3.70 4.21
CA SER A 92 -1.69 4.82 3.31
C SER A 92 -1.24 6.06 4.09
N THR A 93 -0.30 6.80 3.51
CA THR A 93 0.35 7.92 4.22
C THR A 93 -0.52 9.18 4.27
N GLY A 94 -1.48 9.32 3.34
CA GLY A 94 -2.21 10.57 3.13
C GLY A 94 -1.39 11.53 2.27
N LEU A 95 -1.46 12.83 2.54
CA LEU A 95 -0.66 13.83 1.83
C LEU A 95 0.84 13.64 2.11
N ILE A 96 1.62 13.60 1.05
CA ILE A 96 3.08 13.66 1.03
C ILE A 96 3.42 14.89 0.21
N SER A 97 3.78 15.99 0.89
CA SER A 97 4.07 17.25 0.21
C SER A 97 5.34 17.11 -0.64
N TRP A 98 5.40 17.77 -1.80
CA TRP A 98 6.64 17.78 -2.61
C TRP A 98 7.86 18.27 -1.82
N SER A 99 7.66 19.21 -0.90
CA SER A 99 8.72 19.70 0.01
C SER A 99 9.30 18.61 0.93
N GLU A 100 8.54 17.56 1.23
CA GLU A 100 8.99 16.44 2.05
C GLU A 100 9.71 15.38 1.23
N VAL A 101 9.50 15.33 -0.08
CA VAL A 101 10.01 14.27 -0.95
C VAL A 101 11.48 14.52 -1.30
N LYS A 102 12.34 13.57 -0.98
CA LYS A 102 13.75 13.55 -1.36
C LYS A 102 13.97 12.86 -2.71
N SER A 103 13.37 11.69 -2.90
CA SER A 103 13.47 10.94 -4.15
C SER A 103 12.35 9.92 -4.28
N ILE A 104 12.06 9.52 -5.51
CA ILE A 104 11.03 8.53 -5.84
C ILE A 104 11.70 7.44 -6.67
N ARG A 105 11.54 6.17 -6.26
CA ARG A 105 12.09 5.02 -6.99
C ARG A 105 11.16 3.83 -6.93
N ILE A 106 11.27 2.95 -7.92
CA ILE A 106 10.61 1.65 -7.85
C ILE A 106 11.45 0.74 -6.96
N VAL A 107 10.81 0.14 -5.98
CA VAL A 107 11.41 -0.82 -5.05
C VAL A 107 10.78 -2.18 -5.30
N ARG A 108 11.60 -3.23 -5.29
CA ARG A 108 11.12 -4.61 -5.44
C ARG A 108 11.33 -5.36 -4.13
N CYS A 109 10.25 -5.94 -3.61
CA CYS A 109 10.30 -6.87 -2.48
C CYS A 109 9.70 -8.20 -2.96
N PHE A 110 10.52 -9.25 -3.03
CA PHE A 110 10.18 -10.51 -3.68
C PHE A 110 9.68 -10.31 -5.13
N THR A 111 8.45 -10.71 -5.42
CA THR A 111 7.80 -10.55 -6.74
C THR A 111 7.03 -9.23 -6.87
N GLN A 112 6.86 -8.50 -5.76
CA GLN A 112 6.02 -7.31 -5.68
C GLN A 112 6.84 -6.04 -5.94
N LYS A 113 6.26 -5.09 -6.68
CA LYS A 113 6.84 -3.77 -6.94
C LYS A 113 6.09 -2.70 -6.16
N PHE A 114 6.82 -1.73 -5.64
CA PHE A 114 6.31 -0.60 -4.87
C PHE A 114 6.88 0.70 -5.42
N ILE A 115 6.14 1.79 -5.29
CA ILE A 115 6.69 3.14 -5.41
C ILE A 115 7.22 3.53 -4.04
N GLY A 116 8.54 3.51 -3.91
CA GLY A 116 9.25 3.93 -2.72
C GLY A 116 9.53 5.42 -2.75
N ILE A 117 9.14 6.12 -1.68
CA ILE A 117 9.34 7.57 -1.52
C ILE A 117 10.28 7.81 -0.35
N GLU A 118 11.45 8.33 -0.67
CA GLU A 118 12.42 8.81 0.32
C GLU A 118 12.02 10.23 0.76
N VAL A 119 12.16 10.53 2.04
CA VAL A 119 11.81 11.86 2.59
C VAL A 119 13.04 12.63 3.03
N ASN A 120 12.98 13.96 2.98
CA ASN A 120 14.08 14.85 3.34
C ASN A 120 14.41 14.77 4.84
N ASN A 121 13.39 14.65 5.70
CA ASN A 121 13.55 14.51 7.14
C ASN A 121 12.66 13.38 7.67
N VAL A 122 13.28 12.24 7.96
CA VAL A 122 12.58 11.04 8.44
C VAL A 122 11.95 11.26 9.81
N GLU A 123 12.62 11.95 10.73
CA GLU A 123 12.09 12.18 12.08
C GLU A 123 10.80 13.00 12.04
N LYS A 124 10.80 14.09 11.27
CA LYS A 124 9.60 14.93 11.04
C LYS A 124 8.46 14.11 10.44
N TYR A 125 8.75 13.26 9.47
CA TYR A 125 7.78 12.35 8.87
C TYR A 125 7.19 11.37 9.91
N LEU A 126 8.04 10.71 10.70
CA LEU A 126 7.60 9.74 11.71
C LEU A 126 6.77 10.41 12.81
N MET A 127 7.03 11.67 13.17
CA MET A 127 6.27 12.42 14.16
C MET A 127 4.83 12.71 13.72
N ARG A 128 4.58 12.99 12.43
CA ARG A 128 3.24 13.36 11.94
C ARG A 128 2.31 12.17 11.64
N ILE A 129 2.84 10.95 11.55
CA ILE A 129 2.06 9.75 11.28
C ILE A 129 1.67 9.00 12.56
N SER A 130 0.56 8.25 12.51
CA SER A 130 0.09 7.45 13.64
C SER A 130 1.06 6.32 14.02
N SER A 131 0.95 5.82 15.25
CA SER A 131 1.85 4.79 15.80
C SER A 131 1.95 3.54 14.93
N THR A 132 0.84 3.07 14.37
CA THR A 132 0.81 1.91 13.45
C THR A 132 1.57 2.20 12.16
N LYS A 133 1.36 3.36 11.54
CA LYS A 133 2.09 3.78 10.33
C LYS A 133 3.57 3.99 10.60
N ARG A 134 3.91 4.51 11.79
CA ARG A 134 5.29 4.69 12.27
C ARG A 134 6.02 3.36 12.40
N MET A 135 5.37 2.35 12.96
CA MET A 135 5.93 1.00 13.06
C MET A 135 6.26 0.44 11.67
N VAL A 136 5.32 0.57 10.71
CA VAL A 136 5.51 0.09 9.33
C VAL A 136 6.63 0.85 8.62
N ALA A 137 6.69 2.17 8.76
CA ALA A 137 7.77 2.98 8.20
C ALA A 137 9.15 2.58 8.76
N LYS A 138 9.24 2.31 10.07
CA LYS A 138 10.47 1.81 10.70
C LYS A 138 10.87 0.43 10.16
N LEU A 139 9.91 -0.49 10.00
CA LEU A 139 10.17 -1.82 9.42
C LEU A 139 10.69 -1.71 7.99
N ASN A 140 10.12 -0.83 7.17
CA ASN A 140 10.61 -0.57 5.82
C ASN A 140 12.09 -0.13 5.85
N MET A 141 12.42 0.83 6.72
CA MET A 141 13.80 1.32 6.87
C MET A 141 14.76 0.25 7.39
N MET A 142 14.34 -0.59 8.33
CA MET A 142 15.14 -1.74 8.81
C MET A 142 15.46 -2.71 7.67
N MET A 143 14.55 -2.85 6.70
CA MET A 143 14.76 -3.63 5.48
C MET A 143 15.48 -2.85 4.36
N LYS A 144 16.05 -1.67 4.65
CA LYS A 144 16.71 -0.77 3.68
C LYS A 144 15.79 -0.27 2.55
N PHE A 145 14.48 -0.27 2.77
CA PHE A 145 13.51 0.36 1.89
C PHE A 145 13.18 1.79 2.34
N PRO A 146 12.66 2.65 1.44
CA PRO A 146 12.15 3.96 1.83
C PRO A 146 11.12 3.88 2.95
N PRO A 147 10.98 4.91 3.80
CA PRO A 147 10.00 4.91 4.87
C PRO A 147 8.56 4.84 4.34
N ILE A 148 8.31 5.33 3.13
CA ILE A 148 7.00 5.26 2.45
C ILE A 148 7.11 4.30 1.27
N ASN A 149 6.27 3.27 1.23
CA ASN A 149 6.15 2.36 0.09
C ASN A 149 4.69 2.23 -0.31
N ILE A 150 4.36 2.70 -1.51
CA ILE A 150 3.02 2.63 -2.06
C ILE A 150 2.90 1.38 -2.92
N SER A 151 1.97 0.50 -2.55
CA SER A 151 1.63 -0.67 -3.37
C SER A 151 0.77 -0.23 -4.55
N VAL A 152 1.10 -0.71 -5.74
CA VAL A 152 0.43 -0.36 -7.00
C VAL A 152 -0.32 -1.55 -7.61
N ASN A 153 -0.46 -2.64 -6.86
CA ASN A 153 -0.92 -3.93 -7.38
C ASN A 153 -2.34 -3.89 -7.95
N THR A 154 -3.20 -3.00 -7.44
CA THR A 154 -4.58 -2.84 -7.91
C THR A 154 -4.77 -1.59 -8.77
N PHE A 155 -3.70 -0.96 -9.24
CA PHE A 155 -3.81 0.30 -9.99
C PHE A 155 -4.11 0.01 -11.46
N ASP A 156 -4.82 0.95 -12.09
CA ASP A 156 -5.14 0.93 -13.52
C ASP A 156 -4.09 1.61 -14.40
N VAL A 157 -2.87 1.77 -13.88
CA VAL A 157 -1.73 2.38 -14.58
C VAL A 157 -0.50 1.49 -14.45
N ASN A 158 0.39 1.59 -15.43
CA ASN A 158 1.70 0.96 -15.34
C ASN A 158 2.57 1.64 -14.24
N ILE A 159 3.32 0.86 -13.47
CA ILE A 159 4.12 1.38 -12.35
C ILE A 159 5.27 2.26 -12.83
N GLU A 160 5.93 1.90 -13.94
CA GLU A 160 7.00 2.68 -14.53
C GLU A 160 6.50 4.04 -15.02
N GLU A 161 5.36 4.08 -15.70
CA GLU A 161 4.69 5.31 -16.13
C GLU A 161 4.32 6.20 -14.93
N LEU A 162 3.73 5.62 -13.88
CA LEU A 162 3.36 6.35 -12.67
C LEU A 162 4.60 6.89 -11.95
N ALA A 163 5.65 6.10 -11.80
CA ALA A 163 6.89 6.52 -11.16
C ALA A 163 7.57 7.66 -11.94
N ASN A 164 7.58 7.60 -13.27
CA ASN A 164 8.11 8.66 -14.12
C ASN A 164 7.28 9.95 -13.98
N THR A 165 5.96 9.84 -14.03
CA THR A 165 5.04 10.97 -13.81
C THR A 165 5.29 11.67 -12.46
N MET A 166 5.47 10.89 -11.40
CA MET A 166 5.77 11.43 -10.07
C MET A 166 7.16 12.10 -10.00
N LYS A 167 8.17 11.50 -10.64
CA LYS A 167 9.52 12.09 -10.72
C LYS A 167 9.52 13.40 -11.49
N ASP A 168 8.84 13.47 -12.63
CA ASP A 168 8.75 14.68 -13.45
C ASP A 168 8.08 15.83 -12.68
N ARG A 169 7.07 15.51 -11.88
CA ARG A 169 6.41 16.48 -10.99
C ARG A 169 7.34 16.97 -9.88
N LEU A 170 8.11 16.07 -9.27
CA LEU A 170 9.11 16.44 -8.27
C LEU A 170 10.21 17.35 -8.86
N LEU A 171 10.71 17.03 -10.05
CA LEU A 171 11.72 17.85 -10.74
C LEU A 171 11.18 19.27 -11.00
N LYS A 172 9.99 19.38 -11.58
CA LYS A 172 9.33 20.68 -11.82
C LYS A 172 9.10 21.48 -10.54
N TYR A 173 8.82 20.81 -9.42
CA TYR A 173 8.70 21.49 -8.13
C TYR A 173 10.04 22.04 -7.65
N ASN A 174 11.10 21.24 -7.75
CA ASN A 174 12.44 21.64 -7.34
C ASN A 174 12.98 22.81 -8.20
N ASP A 175 12.78 22.78 -9.52
CA ASP A 175 13.21 23.87 -10.41
C ASP A 175 12.52 25.20 -10.06
N LYS A 176 11.24 25.15 -9.69
CA LYS A 176 10.49 26.35 -9.25
C LYS A 176 10.91 26.84 -7.88
N SER A 177 11.43 25.97 -7.00
CA SER A 177 11.86 26.35 -5.65
C SER A 177 13.23 27.05 -5.61
N ILE A 178 13.98 26.98 -6.72
CA ILE A 178 15.30 27.60 -6.88
C ILE A 178 15.20 29.02 -7.46
N LEU A 179 14.05 29.37 -8.06
CA LEU A 179 13.71 30.70 -8.58
C LEU A 179 13.04 31.56 -7.49
#